data_AF-A0A529JZV8-F1
#
_entry.id   AF-A0A529JZV8-F1
#
_cell.length_a   1.000
_cell.length_b   1.000
_cell.length_c   1.000
_cell.angle_alpha   90.00
_cell.angle_beta   90.00
_cell.angle_gamma   90.00
#
_symmetry.space_group_name_H-M   'P 1'
#
loop_
_entity.id
_entity.type
_entity.pdbx_description
1 polymer ?
#
loop_
_entity_poly.entity_id
_entity_poly.type
_entity_poly.pdbx_seq_one_letter_code
_entity_poly.pdbx_strand_id
1 'polypeptide(L)'
;VDLDWFRYLITRYEPTDVPQAQMVGFMQSMLASQMLKTPMLKSTAISDAGLTKQTLYEVEKSGMNRATYDRAMESMEAVNAEIRELIHGAWGRAK
;
A
#
# COMPACT_ATOMS: atom_id res chain seq x y z
N VAL A 1 -15.72 20.98 -6.85
CA VAL A 1 -15.59 20.43 -5.49
C VAL A 1 -14.13 20.05 -5.34
N ASP A 2 -13.39 20.77 -4.50
CA ASP A 2 -12.04 20.37 -4.12
C ASP A 2 -12.16 19.37 -2.97
N LEU A 3 -11.45 18.24 -3.06
CA LEU A 3 -11.53 17.16 -2.07
C LEU A 3 -10.19 17.08 -1.34
N ASP A 4 -10.09 17.78 -0.21
CA ASP A 4 -8.85 17.91 0.57
C ASP A 4 -8.21 16.57 0.98
N TRP A 5 -9.02 15.51 1.03
CA TRP A 5 -8.65 14.15 1.43
C TRP A 5 -8.37 13.20 0.25
N PHE A 6 -8.62 13.59 -1.00
CA PHE A 6 -8.44 12.66 -2.12
C PHE A 6 -6.95 12.33 -2.33
N ARG A 7 -6.59 11.05 -2.37
CA ARG A 7 -5.21 10.60 -2.63
C ARG A 7 -5.19 9.36 -3.53
N TYR A 8 -4.21 9.29 -4.43
CA TYR A 8 -3.88 8.11 -5.22
C TYR A 8 -2.99 7.16 -4.42
N LEU A 9 -3.38 5.89 -4.35
CA LEU A 9 -2.54 4.80 -3.83
C LEU A 9 -2.04 3.95 -5.00
N ILE A 10 -0.73 3.77 -5.09
CA ILE A 10 -0.12 2.82 -6.03
C ILE A 10 -0.26 1.42 -5.47
N THR A 11 -0.79 0.49 -6.27
CA THR A 11 -1.05 -0.89 -5.85
C THR A 11 -0.30 -1.90 -6.70
N ARG A 12 0.05 -3.06 -6.11
CA ARG A 12 0.79 -4.14 -6.77
C ARG A 12 2.12 -3.67 -7.36
N TYR A 13 2.82 -2.81 -6.63
CA TYR A 13 4.08 -2.21 -7.06
C TYR A 13 5.26 -3.17 -6.88
N GLU A 14 6.12 -3.25 -7.90
CA GLU A 14 7.41 -3.96 -7.86
C GLU A 14 8.55 -2.93 -7.96
N PRO A 15 9.22 -2.56 -6.85
CA PRO A 15 10.26 -1.53 -6.87
C PRO A 15 11.46 -1.86 -7.77
N THR A 16 11.70 -3.15 -8.01
CA THR A 16 12.76 -3.65 -8.89
C THR A 16 12.39 -3.60 -10.36
N ASP A 17 11.11 -3.39 -10.69
CA ASP A 17 10.64 -3.22 -12.05
C ASP A 17 10.87 -1.76 -12.49
N VAL A 18 11.86 -1.57 -13.35
CA VAL A 18 12.31 -0.24 -13.80
C VAL A 18 11.18 0.55 -14.50
N PRO A 19 10.42 -0.03 -15.45
CA PRO A 19 9.25 0.65 -16.03
C PRO A 19 8.23 1.14 -15.00
N GLN A 20 7.89 0.32 -13.99
CA GLN A 20 6.99 0.75 -12.92
C GLN A 20 7.59 1.91 -12.11
N ALA A 21 8.87 1.84 -11.75
CA ALA A 21 9.54 2.92 -11.03
C ALA A 21 9.55 4.23 -11.82
N GLN A 22 9.76 4.18 -13.14
CA GLN A 22 9.67 5.35 -14.02
C GLN A 22 8.26 5.93 -14.06
N MET A 23 7.23 5.08 -14.16
CA MET A 23 5.84 5.53 -14.15
C MET A 23 5.44 6.17 -12.83
N VAL A 24 5.84 5.60 -11.69
CA VAL A 24 5.62 6.19 -10.37
C VAL A 24 6.34 7.53 -10.24
N GLY A 25 7.59 7.63 -10.71
CA GLY A 25 8.33 8.89 -10.74
C GLY A 25 7.65 9.97 -11.58
N PHE A 26 7.08 9.60 -12.72
CA PHE A 26 6.28 10.51 -13.55
C PHE A 26 4.99 10.96 -12.85
N MET A 27 4.28 10.04 -12.19
CA MET A 27 3.12 10.40 -11.37
C MET A 27 3.49 11.36 -10.23
N GLN A 28 4.62 11.12 -9.56
CA GLN A 28 5.11 11.98 -8.49
C GLN A 28 5.41 13.40 -9.00
N SER A 29 5.98 13.57 -10.20
CA SER A 29 6.27 14.91 -10.73
C SER A 29 5.02 15.73 -11.05
N MET A 30 3.88 15.07 -11.32
CA MET A 30 2.61 15.72 -11.68
C MET A 30 1.60 15.80 -10.53
N LEU A 31 1.61 14.81 -9.63
CA LEU A 31 0.52 14.54 -8.67
C LEU A 31 1.02 14.35 -7.23
N ALA A 32 2.27 14.72 -6.90
CA ALA A 32 2.86 14.47 -5.57
C ALA A 32 1.93 14.81 -4.37
N SER A 33 1.26 15.97 -4.40
CA SER A 33 0.37 16.40 -3.30
C SER A 33 -0.90 15.55 -3.16
N GLN A 34 -1.26 14.82 -4.22
CA GLN A 34 -2.44 13.98 -4.33
C GLN A 34 -2.08 12.49 -4.25
N MET A 35 -0.86 12.12 -3.87
CA MET A 35 -0.43 10.71 -3.75
C MET A 35 -0.19 10.32 -2.29
N LEU A 36 -0.50 9.07 -1.94
CA LEU A 36 0.05 8.46 -0.73
C LEU A 36 1.55 8.22 -0.93
N LYS A 37 2.31 8.30 0.17
CA LYS A 37 3.77 8.18 0.15
C LYS A 37 4.19 6.72 -0.04
N THR A 38 3.51 5.81 0.64
CA THR A 38 3.81 4.38 0.61
C THR A 38 2.98 3.68 -0.45
N PRO A 39 3.61 2.96 -1.39
CA PRO A 39 2.92 2.09 -2.32
C PRO A 39 2.60 0.73 -1.67
N MET A 40 1.51 0.09 -2.12
CA MET A 40 1.23 -1.29 -1.78
C MET A 40 2.02 -2.24 -2.69
N LEU A 41 2.92 -3.03 -2.10
CA LEU A 41 3.79 -3.92 -2.84
C LEU A 41 3.03 -5.11 -3.44
N LYS A 42 3.49 -5.57 -4.62
CA LYS A 42 3.15 -6.91 -5.11
C LYS A 42 3.86 -7.95 -4.25
N SER A 43 3.11 -8.92 -3.74
CA SER A 43 3.67 -10.00 -2.93
C SER A 43 2.97 -11.31 -3.25
N THR A 44 3.72 -12.41 -3.30
CA THR A 44 3.12 -13.75 -3.44
C THR A 44 2.31 -14.12 -2.20
N ALA A 45 2.68 -13.65 -1.00
CA ALA A 45 1.88 -13.88 0.21
C ALA A 45 0.46 -13.29 0.09
N ILE A 46 0.30 -12.13 -0.55
CA ILE A 46 -1.02 -11.52 -0.81
C ILE A 46 -1.80 -12.36 -1.83
N SER A 47 -1.14 -12.80 -2.89
CA SER A 47 -1.76 -13.66 -3.91
C SER A 47 -2.22 -15.00 -3.30
N ASP A 48 -1.39 -15.63 -2.48
CA ASP A 48 -1.66 -16.92 -1.85
C ASP A 48 -2.81 -16.81 -0.85
N ALA A 49 -2.83 -15.76 -0.02
CA ALA A 49 -3.95 -15.45 0.86
C ALA A 49 -5.26 -15.26 0.08
N GLY A 50 -5.19 -14.58 -1.07
CA GLY A 50 -6.33 -14.40 -1.96
C GLY A 50 -6.89 -15.71 -2.52
N LEU A 51 -6.05 -16.72 -2.79
CA LEU A 51 -6.50 -18.03 -3.27
C LEU A 51 -7.34 -18.78 -2.23
N THR A 52 -7.05 -18.61 -0.94
CA THR A 52 -7.82 -19.19 0.17
C THR A 52 -8.95 -18.28 0.67
N LYS A 53 -9.17 -17.13 0.02
CA LYS A 53 -10.13 -16.08 0.43
C LYS A 53 -9.87 -15.56 1.84
N GLN A 54 -8.60 -15.43 2.20
CA GLN A 54 -8.16 -14.90 3.48
C GLN A 54 -7.38 -13.59 3.25
N THR A 55 -7.35 -12.75 4.27
CA THR A 55 -6.46 -11.59 4.33
C THR A 55 -5.09 -12.00 4.88
N LEU A 56 -4.06 -11.15 4.72
CA LEU A 56 -2.75 -11.36 5.35
C LEU A 56 -2.81 -11.47 6.89
N TYR A 57 -3.87 -10.95 7.50
CA TYR A 57 -4.10 -11.03 8.94
C TYR A 57 -4.66 -12.39 9.40
N GLU A 58 -5.17 -13.20 8.47
CA GLU A 58 -5.86 -14.47 8.76
C GLU A 58 -5.06 -15.70 8.33
N VAL A 59 -4.09 -15.53 7.43
CA VAL A 59 -3.26 -16.65 6.96
C VAL A 59 -2.28 -17.13 8.03
N GLU A 60 -2.09 -18.45 8.09
CA GLU A 60 -1.11 -19.05 8.98
C GLU A 60 0.32 -18.86 8.44
N LYS A 61 1.20 -18.23 9.24
CA LYS A 61 2.58 -17.91 8.83
C LYS A 61 3.42 -19.13 8.46
N SER A 62 3.10 -20.29 9.05
CA SER A 62 3.81 -21.57 8.82
C SER A 62 3.66 -22.07 7.37
N GLY A 63 2.57 -21.71 6.69
CA GLY A 63 2.30 -22.09 5.31
C GLY A 63 2.97 -21.21 4.25
N MET A 64 3.76 -20.20 4.65
CA MET A 64 4.34 -19.21 3.74
C MET A 64 5.84 -19.00 3.97
N ASN A 65 6.51 -18.45 2.94
CA ASN A 65 7.85 -17.93 3.15
C ASN A 65 7.78 -16.72 4.10
N ARG A 66 8.42 -16.84 5.27
CA ARG A 66 8.41 -15.83 6.33
C ARG A 66 8.87 -14.44 5.85
N ALA A 67 9.96 -14.37 5.09
CA ALA A 67 10.49 -13.08 4.60
C ALA A 67 9.55 -12.41 3.59
N THR A 68 8.78 -13.19 2.82
CA THR A 68 7.75 -12.65 1.94
C THR A 68 6.53 -12.16 2.72
N TYR A 69 6.09 -12.91 3.73
CA TYR A 69 4.99 -12.51 4.61
C TYR A 69 5.33 -11.21 5.35
N ASP A 70 6.51 -11.15 5.99
CA ASP A 70 6.91 -10.01 6.81
C ASP A 70 6.97 -8.73 5.95
N ARG A 71 7.56 -8.78 4.74
CA ARG A 71 7.55 -7.64 3.80
C ARG A 71 6.15 -7.23 3.35
N ALA A 72 5.26 -8.20 3.13
CA ALA A 72 3.89 -7.92 2.72
C ALA A 72 3.10 -7.24 3.85
N MET A 73 3.31 -7.70 5.09
CA MET A 73 2.69 -7.12 6.27
C MET A 73 3.20 -5.71 6.53
N GLU A 74 4.51 -5.48 6.44
CA GLU A 74 5.11 -4.14 6.57
C GLU A 74 4.52 -3.14 5.57
N SER A 75 4.39 -3.54 4.30
CA SER A 75 3.76 -2.71 3.27
C SER A 75 2.28 -2.43 3.56
N MET A 76 1.51 -3.43 4.01
CA MET A 76 0.11 -3.24 4.40
C MET A 76 -0.03 -2.30 5.60
N GLU A 77 0.79 -2.47 6.63
CA GLU A 77 0.75 -1.63 7.83
C GLU A 77 1.07 -0.18 7.51
N ALA A 78 2.09 0.08 6.70
CA ALA A 78 2.47 1.43 6.30
C ALA A 78 1.37 2.12 5.47
N VAL A 79 0.77 1.43 4.49
CA VAL A 79 -0.37 1.95 3.70
C VAL A 79 -1.58 2.22 4.60
N ASN A 80 -1.93 1.27 5.48
CA ASN A 80 -3.07 1.42 6.38
C ASN A 80 -2.85 2.55 7.40
N ALA A 81 -1.62 2.78 7.84
CA ALA A 81 -1.28 3.91 8.72
C ALA A 81 -1.53 5.25 8.01
N GLU A 82 -1.07 5.42 6.77
CA GLU A 82 -1.32 6.64 6.01
C GLU A 82 -2.81 6.88 5.74
N ILE A 83 -3.57 5.82 5.39
CA ILE A 83 -5.02 5.93 5.20
C ILE A 83 -5.70 6.36 6.51
N ARG A 84 -5.29 5.77 7.64
CA ARG A 84 -5.82 6.13 8.96
C ARG A 84 -5.52 7.59 9.30
N GLU A 85 -4.31 8.07 9.04
CA GLU A 85 -3.93 9.47 9.24
C GLU A 85 -4.75 10.42 8.35
N LEU A 86 -4.94 10.08 7.07
CA LEU A 86 -5.76 10.83 6.13
C LEU A 86 -7.22 10.93 6.59
N ILE A 87 -7.79 9.83 7.08
CA ILE A 87 -9.14 9.80 7.65
C ILE A 87 -9.22 10.71 8.89
N HIS A 88 -8.25 10.61 9.81
CA HIS A 88 -8.23 11.48 10.98
C HIS A 88 -8.11 12.96 10.60
N GLY A 89 -7.27 13.29 9.63
CA GLY A 89 -7.14 14.65 9.08
C GLY A 89 -8.45 15.16 8.49
N ALA A 90 -9.10 14.38 7.63
CA ALA A 90 -10.37 14.73 7.00
C ALA A 90 -11.50 14.96 8.02
N TRP A 91 -11.46 14.27 9.16
CA TRP A 91 -12.44 14.42 10.24
C TRP A 91 -12.08 15.51 11.27
N GLY A 92 -10.99 16.26 11.06
CA GLY A 92 -10.53 17.26 12.03
C GLY A 92 -10.02 16.65 13.35
N ARG A 93 -9.54 15.41 13.31
CA ARG A 93 -8.99 14.64 14.44
C ARG A 93 -7.48 14.40 14.32
N ALA A 94 -6.80 15.12 13.42
CA ALA A 94 -5.35 15.13 13.39
C ALA A 94 -4.84 15.64 14.75
N LYS A 95 -4.05 14.82 15.44
CA LYS A 95 -3.35 15.24 16.66
C LYS A 95 -2.19 16.16 16.29
#